data_AF-A0A7K4IFS4-F1
#
_entry.id   AF-A0A7K4IFS4-F1
#
_cell.length_a   1.000
_cell.length_b   1.000
_cell.length_c   1.000
_cell.angle_alpha   90.00
_cell.angle_beta   90.00
_cell.angle_gamma   90.00
#
_symmetry.space_group_name_H-M   'P 1'
#
loop_
_entity.id
_entity.type
_entity.pdbx_description
1 polymer ?
#
loop_
_entity_poly.entity_id
_entity_poly.type
_entity_poly.pdbx_seq_one_letter_code
_entity_poly.pdbx_strand_id
1 'polypeptide(L)'
;MPGTSTVEVKCEKCSHVYESTVIDHISLAEDPDLAKSLRTGKINRVQCPKCKKVSYIERTVVVNFEPQSIIVVYAPTATTPEAVSEIQSDYDSVTSFNETLQEIRAETEFKVVTDAEKLKELIDEHLKTYG
;
A
#
# COMPACT_ATOMS: atom_id res chain seq x y z
N MET A 1 10.34 -8.53 -4.02
CA MET A 1 9.17 -9.43 -4.24
C MET A 1 7.96 -8.71 -3.66
N PRO A 2 6.89 -8.47 -4.44
CA PRO A 2 5.74 -7.75 -3.94
C PRO A 2 5.09 -8.56 -2.83
N GLY A 3 4.94 -7.97 -1.66
CA GLY A 3 4.19 -8.58 -0.56
C GLY A 3 2.73 -8.67 -0.98
N THR A 4 2.33 -9.85 -1.42
CA THR A 4 0.93 -10.15 -1.73
C THR A 4 0.42 -11.18 -0.74
N SER A 5 -0.86 -11.08 -0.38
CA SER A 5 -1.54 -12.07 0.44
C SER A 5 -2.85 -12.50 -0.20
N THR A 6 -3.27 -13.72 0.13
CA THR A 6 -4.56 -14.24 -0.28
C THR A 6 -5.59 -13.91 0.79
N VAL A 7 -6.69 -13.29 0.40
CA VAL A 7 -7.80 -12.95 1.29
C VAL A 7 -9.10 -13.57 0.79
N GLU A 8 -9.95 -13.93 1.75
CA GLU A 8 -11.31 -14.35 1.47
C GLU A 8 -12.20 -13.12 1.21
N VAL A 9 -12.88 -13.11 0.07
CA VAL A 9 -13.75 -12.02 -0.38
C VAL A 9 -15.16 -12.54 -0.56
N LYS A 10 -16.12 -11.90 0.12
CA LYS A 10 -17.54 -12.14 -0.08
C LYS A 10 -18.10 -11.17 -1.11
N CYS A 11 -18.59 -11.68 -2.24
CA CYS A 11 -19.21 -10.84 -3.26
C CYS A 11 -20.52 -10.21 -2.76
N GLU A 12 -20.60 -8.88 -2.74
CA GLU A 12 -21.80 -8.13 -2.32
C GLU A 12 -23.03 -8.43 -3.18
N LYS A 13 -22.85 -8.73 -4.47
CA LYS A 13 -23.96 -8.97 -5.41
C LYS A 13 -24.56 -10.36 -5.30
N CYS A 14 -23.74 -11.40 -5.17
CA CYS A 14 -24.20 -12.79 -5.25
C CYS A 14 -23.87 -13.63 -4.01
N SER A 15 -23.30 -13.00 -2.98
CA SER A 15 -22.86 -13.63 -1.72
C SER A 15 -21.89 -14.80 -1.87
N HIS A 16 -21.34 -15.02 -3.07
CA HIS A 16 -20.34 -16.04 -3.29
C HIS A 16 -19.02 -15.62 -2.65
N VAL A 17 -18.46 -16.52 -1.86
CA VAL A 17 -17.18 -16.37 -1.19
C VAL A 17 -16.09 -16.95 -2.09
N TYR A 18 -15.01 -16.21 -2.31
CA TYR A 18 -13.90 -16.61 -3.15
C TYR A 18 -12.59 -16.02 -2.64
N GLU A 19 -11.47 -16.66 -2.94
CA GLU A 19 -10.14 -16.15 -2.60
C GLU A 19 -9.63 -15.20 -3.66
N SER A 20 -8.94 -14.14 -3.25
CA SER A 20 -8.31 -13.20 -4.16
C SER A 20 -6.96 -12.74 -3.60
N THR A 21 -6.00 -12.59 -4.49
CA THR A 21 -4.68 -12.02 -4.15
C THR A 21 -4.80 -10.51 -4.08
N VAL A 22 -4.39 -9.95 -2.94
CA VAL A 22 -4.26 -8.51 -2.71
C VAL A 22 -2.81 -8.16 -2.49
N ILE A 23 -2.49 -6.91 -2.77
CA ILE A 23 -1.17 -6.33 -2.61
C ILE A 23 -1.15 -5.63 -1.26
N ASP A 24 -0.15 -5.98 -0.45
CA ASP A 24 0.13 -5.40 0.85
C ASP A 24 1.42 -4.55 0.81
N HIS A 25 2.37 -4.89 -0.07
CA HIS A 25 3.65 -4.19 -0.22
C HIS A 25 4.11 -4.14 -1.69
N ILE A 26 4.66 -2.98 -2.08
CA ILE A 26 5.19 -2.70 -3.43
C ILE A 26 6.53 -1.98 -3.29
N SER A 27 7.57 -2.42 -4.02
CA SER A 27 8.75 -1.58 -4.29
C SER A 27 8.64 -0.97 -5.68
N LEU A 28 8.77 0.35 -5.79
CA LEU A 28 8.72 1.02 -7.10
C LEU A 28 9.91 0.65 -8.00
N ALA A 29 11.04 0.24 -7.41
CA ALA A 29 12.22 -0.20 -8.17
C ALA A 29 12.08 -1.64 -8.69
N GLU A 30 11.47 -2.53 -7.91
CA GLU A 30 11.33 -3.95 -8.28
C GLU A 30 10.04 -4.24 -9.07
N ASP A 31 8.96 -3.47 -8.85
CA ASP A 31 7.61 -3.79 -9.30
C ASP A 31 6.97 -2.69 -10.21
N PRO A 32 7.56 -2.37 -11.37
CA PRO A 32 7.10 -1.26 -12.21
C PRO A 32 5.66 -1.42 -12.75
N ASP A 33 5.17 -2.64 -12.91
CA ASP A 33 3.79 -2.89 -13.36
C ASP A 33 2.76 -2.73 -12.23
N LEU A 34 3.14 -3.01 -10.99
CA LEU A 34 2.30 -2.71 -9.82
C LEU A 34 2.29 -1.22 -9.50
N ALA A 35 3.41 -0.52 -9.72
CA ALA A 35 3.47 0.94 -9.66
C ALA A 35 2.46 1.61 -10.62
N LYS A 36 2.34 1.11 -11.85
CA LYS A 36 1.31 1.59 -12.80
C LYS A 36 -0.11 1.33 -12.27
N SER A 37 -0.32 0.20 -11.61
CA SER A 37 -1.64 -0.15 -11.05
C SER A 37 -2.03 0.76 -9.89
N LEU A 38 -1.09 1.06 -8.99
CA LEU A 38 -1.23 2.08 -7.94
C LEU A 38 -1.59 3.45 -8.55
N ARG A 39 -0.84 3.89 -9.56
CA ARG A 39 -1.03 5.18 -10.25
C ARG A 39 -2.41 5.34 -10.89
N THR A 40 -3.03 4.24 -11.33
CA THR A 40 -4.37 4.26 -11.91
C THR A 40 -5.50 4.20 -10.87
N GLY A 41 -5.16 4.17 -9.58
CA GLY A 41 -6.14 4.03 -8.49
C GLY A 41 -6.82 2.66 -8.48
N LYS A 42 -6.21 1.65 -9.12
CA LYS A 42 -6.78 0.30 -9.26
C LYS A 42 -6.21 -0.70 -8.27
N ILE A 43 -5.84 -0.22 -7.09
CA ILE A 43 -5.24 -1.03 -6.03
C ILE A 43 -6.29 -2.06 -5.57
N ASN A 44 -5.87 -3.32 -5.44
CA ASN A 44 -6.68 -4.40 -4.90
C ASN A 44 -8.08 -4.54 -5.54
N ARG A 45 -8.14 -4.32 -6.86
CA ARG A 45 -9.35 -4.56 -7.66
C ARG A 45 -9.57 -6.05 -7.82
N VAL A 46 -10.71 -6.54 -7.36
CA VAL A 46 -11.09 -7.95 -7.44
C VAL A 46 -12.34 -8.13 -8.30
N GLN A 47 -12.45 -9.30 -8.93
CA GLN A 47 -13.61 -9.65 -9.76
C GLN A 47 -14.21 -10.97 -9.29
N CYS A 48 -15.50 -10.95 -8.95
CA CYS A 48 -16.20 -12.16 -8.56
C CYS A 48 -16.25 -13.17 -9.73
N PRO A 49 -15.80 -14.42 -9.53
CA PRO A 49 -15.77 -15.41 -10.61
C PRO A 49 -17.17 -15.80 -11.10
N LYS A 50 -18.17 -15.75 -10.21
CA LYS A 50 -19.56 -16.17 -10.46
C LYS A 50 -20.40 -15.12 -11.19
N CYS A 51 -20.45 -13.88 -10.69
CA CYS A 51 -21.34 -12.84 -11.24
C CYS A 51 -20.60 -11.71 -11.99
N LYS A 52 -19.26 -11.82 -12.10
CA LYS A 52 -18.37 -10.86 -12.77
C LYS A 52 -18.39 -9.44 -12.21
N LYS A 53 -19.07 -9.21 -11.08
CA LYS A 53 -19.05 -7.93 -10.36
C LYS A 53 -17.61 -7.61 -9.95
N VAL A 54 -17.23 -6.37 -10.20
CA VAL A 54 -15.94 -5.79 -9.81
C VAL A 54 -16.15 -5.03 -8.51
N SER A 55 -15.20 -5.18 -7.59
CA SER A 55 -15.12 -4.46 -6.33
C SER A 55 -13.66 -4.12 -6.02
N TYR A 56 -13.45 -3.19 -5.11
CA TYR A 56 -12.14 -2.79 -4.61
C TYR A 56 -12.06 -3.18 -3.14
N ILE A 57 -10.93 -3.76 -2.75
CA ILE A 57 -10.67 -4.08 -1.36
C ILE A 57 -9.90 -2.90 -0.77
N GLU A 58 -10.56 -2.16 0.12
CA GLU A 58 -9.96 -1.08 0.88
C GLU A 58 -8.99 -1.68 1.90
N ARG A 59 -7.71 -1.76 1.51
CA ARG A 59 -6.64 -2.29 2.35
C ARG A 59 -5.46 -1.34 2.35
N THR A 60 -4.77 -1.33 3.48
CA THR A 60 -3.52 -0.60 3.63
C THR A 60 -2.45 -1.23 2.74
N VAL A 61 -1.67 -0.40 2.06
CA VAL A 61 -0.55 -0.84 1.20
C VAL A 61 0.70 -0.05 1.53
N VAL A 62 1.80 -0.74 1.74
CA VAL A 62 3.13 -0.14 1.94
C VAL A 62 3.81 0.02 0.59
N VAL A 63 4.30 1.22 0.29
CA VAL A 63 4.98 1.56 -0.96
C VAL A 63 6.38 2.07 -0.65
N ASN A 64 7.39 1.38 -1.15
CA ASN A 64 8.78 1.76 -1.01
C ASN A 64 9.24 2.54 -2.25
N PHE A 65 9.73 3.76 -2.01
CA PHE A 65 10.27 4.67 -3.01
C PHE A 65 11.80 4.61 -2.98
N GLU A 66 12.35 3.66 -3.72
CA GLU A 66 13.80 3.53 -3.92
C GLU A 66 14.21 4.28 -5.19
N PRO A 67 15.31 5.06 -5.20
CA PRO A 67 16.39 5.11 -4.21
C PRO A 67 16.23 6.21 -3.14
N GLN A 68 15.06 6.84 -3.02
CA GLN A 68 14.88 8.01 -2.13
C GLN A 68 14.82 7.66 -0.63
N SER A 69 14.87 6.37 -0.26
CA SER A 69 14.65 5.90 1.11
C SER A 69 13.36 6.46 1.72
N ILE A 70 12.26 6.47 0.95
CA ILE A 70 10.94 6.88 1.44
C ILE A 70 10.04 5.66 1.52
N ILE A 71 9.37 5.49 2.66
CA ILE A 71 8.30 4.49 2.86
C ILE A 71 6.98 5.24 3.01
N VAL A 72 6.02 4.93 2.15
CA VAL A 72 4.67 5.49 2.20
C VAL A 72 3.68 4.38 2.52
N VAL A 73 2.93 4.54 3.59
CA VAL A 73 1.79 3.68 3.91
C VAL A 73 0.52 4.34 3.39
N TYR A 74 -0.06 3.77 2.34
CA TYR A 74 -1.38 4.16 1.87
C TYR A 74 -2.46 3.46 2.70
N ALA A 75 -3.20 4.20 3.52
CA ALA A 75 -4.20 3.69 4.44
C ALA A 75 -5.56 4.38 4.23
N PRO A 76 -6.37 3.96 3.23
CA PRO A 76 -7.62 4.64 2.87
C PRO A 76 -8.67 4.62 3.99
N THR A 77 -8.58 3.67 4.93
CA THR A 77 -9.52 3.51 6.04
C THR A 77 -9.10 4.27 7.31
N ALA A 78 -7.86 4.77 7.38
CA ALA A 78 -7.33 5.53 8.52
C ALA A 78 -7.83 7.00 8.48
N THR A 79 -9.14 7.18 8.59
CA THR A 79 -9.80 8.48 8.40
C THR A 79 -9.66 9.43 9.61
N THR A 80 -9.17 8.96 10.74
CA THR A 80 -8.98 9.76 11.96
C THR A 80 -7.50 10.01 12.25
N PRO A 81 -7.14 11.15 12.90
CA PRO A 81 -5.77 11.41 13.33
C PRO A 81 -5.19 10.31 14.22
N GLU A 82 -6.03 9.69 15.05
CA GLU A 82 -5.64 8.61 15.95
C GLU A 82 -5.22 7.37 15.16
N ALA A 83 -5.98 6.98 14.13
CA ALA A 83 -5.64 5.84 13.29
C ALA A 83 -4.33 6.06 12.50
N VAL A 84 -4.09 7.29 12.06
CA VAL A 84 -2.82 7.67 11.42
C VAL A 84 -1.67 7.61 12.42
N SER A 85 -1.88 8.10 13.64
CA SER A 85 -0.88 8.06 14.71
C SER A 85 -0.56 6.64 15.17
N GLU A 86 -1.52 5.72 15.13
CA GLU A 86 -1.32 4.31 15.46
C GLU A 86 -0.36 3.66 14.46
N ILE A 87 -0.57 3.87 13.17
CA ILE A 87 0.34 3.39 12.10
C ILE A 87 1.75 3.96 12.28
N GLN A 88 1.86 5.24 12.63
CA GLN A 88 3.14 5.89 12.91
C GLN A 88 3.84 5.26 14.13
N SER A 89 3.08 5.01 15.21
CA SER A 89 3.58 4.40 16.44
C SER A 89 4.05 2.96 16.22
N ASP A 90 3.36 2.21 15.36
CA ASP A 90 3.76 0.85 14.99
C ASP A 90 5.11 0.85 14.28
N TYR A 91 5.31 1.76 13.31
CA TYR A 91 6.59 1.94 12.63
C TYR A 91 7.70 2.30 13.61
N ASP A 92 7.45 3.27 14.49
CA ASP A 92 8.42 3.71 15.49
C ASP A 92 8.79 2.58 16.48
N SER A 93 7.82 1.77 16.88
CA SER A 93 8.03 0.65 17.80
C SER A 93 8.90 -0.44 17.19
N VAL A 94 8.64 -0.80 15.93
CA VAL A 94 9.43 -1.80 15.20
C VAL A 94 10.85 -1.31 14.95
N THR A 95 10.99 -0.05 14.54
CA THR A 95 12.31 0.51 14.20
C THR A 95 13.17 0.82 15.41
N SER A 96 12.57 0.98 16.59
CA SER A 96 13.31 1.18 17.84
C SER A 96 13.90 -0.11 18.42
N PHE A 97 13.57 -1.28 17.86
CA PHE A 97 13.91 -2.59 18.43
C PHE A 97 15.41 -2.88 18.49
N ASN A 98 16.20 -2.39 17.52
CA ASN A 98 17.66 -2.54 17.53
C ASN A 98 18.37 -1.36 16.85
N GLU A 99 19.68 -1.24 17.08
CA GLU A 99 20.53 -0.15 16.59
C GLU A 99 20.50 -0.04 15.06
N THR A 100 20.56 -1.17 14.34
CA THR A 100 20.51 -1.20 12.88
C THR A 100 19.20 -0.60 12.33
N LEU A 101 18.05 -0.93 12.91
CA LEU A 101 16.77 -0.41 12.48
C LEU A 101 16.59 1.06 12.85
N GLN A 102 17.21 1.52 13.95
CA GLN A 102 17.23 2.93 14.31
C GLN A 102 18.05 3.77 13.34
N GLU A 103 19.19 3.26 12.87
CA GLU A 103 19.99 3.89 11.81
C GLU A 103 19.18 3.99 10.51
N ILE A 104 18.55 2.88 10.09
CA ILE A 104 17.70 2.87 8.89
C ILE A 104 16.55 3.88 9.02
N ARG A 105 15.91 3.96 10.19
CA ARG A 105 14.85 4.96 10.46
C ARG A 105 15.37 6.39 10.34
N ALA A 106 16.59 6.67 10.80
CA ALA A 106 17.17 8.01 10.70
C ALA A 106 17.41 8.44 9.25
N GLU A 107 17.64 7.48 8.36
CA GLU A 107 17.87 7.70 6.93
C GLU A 107 16.62 7.51 6.06
N THR A 108 15.51 7.03 6.64
CA THR A 108 14.28 6.69 5.92
C THR A 108 13.16 7.67 6.28
N GLU A 109 12.61 8.34 5.27
CA GLU A 109 11.41 9.15 5.46
C GLU A 109 10.16 8.27 5.46
N PHE A 110 9.39 8.28 6.54
CA PHE A 110 8.13 7.53 6.66
C PHE A 110 6.92 8.45 6.58
N LYS A 111 5.93 8.11 5.74
CA LYS A 111 4.69 8.88 5.55
C LYS A 111 3.48 7.97 5.59
N VAL A 112 2.40 8.46 6.18
CA VAL A 112 1.06 7.85 6.06
C VAL A 112 0.20 8.73 5.16
N VAL A 113 -0.39 8.13 4.14
CA VAL A 113 -1.25 8.82 3.16
C VAL A 113 -2.61 8.12 3.13
N THR A 114 -3.67 8.88 3.32
CA THR A 114 -5.05 8.36 3.28
C THR A 114 -5.74 8.68 1.95
N ASP A 115 -5.22 9.67 1.23
CA ASP A 115 -5.79 10.19 -0.01
C ASP A 115 -5.12 9.57 -1.24
N ALA A 116 -5.94 9.02 -2.14
CA ALA A 116 -5.45 8.35 -3.34
C ALA A 116 -4.80 9.30 -4.35
N GLU A 117 -5.24 10.56 -4.42
CA GLU A 117 -4.64 11.56 -5.31
C GLU A 117 -3.24 11.94 -4.83
N LYS A 118 -3.06 12.15 -3.53
CA LYS A 118 -1.73 12.38 -2.93
C LYS A 118 -0.76 11.23 -3.16
N LEU A 119 -1.23 9.99 -3.01
CA LEU A 119 -0.39 8.82 -3.30
C LEU A 119 0.05 8.82 -4.77
N LYS A 120 -0.89 9.12 -5.67
CA LYS A 120 -0.62 9.17 -7.10
C LYS A 120 0.38 10.30 -7.45
N GLU A 121 0.25 11.48 -6.85
CA GLU A 121 1.19 12.59 -7.03
C GLU A 121 2.61 12.17 -6.65
N LEU A 122 2.79 11.53 -5.48
CA LEU A 122 4.10 11.02 -5.04
C LEU A 122 4.68 10.02 -6.04
N ILE A 123 3.87 9.06 -6.51
CA ILE A 123 4.31 8.06 -7.49
C ILE A 123 4.66 8.72 -8.83
N ASP A 124 3.85 9.68 -9.31
CA ASP A 124 4.09 10.37 -10.57
C ASP A 124 5.36 11.23 -10.51
N GLU A 125 5.64 11.89 -9.38
CA GLU A 125 6.90 12.60 -9.16
C GLU A 125 8.09 11.64 -9.17
N HIS A 126 7.99 10.53 -8.45
CA HIS A 126 9.05 9.52 -8.41
C HIS A 126 9.36 8.96 -9.80
N LEU A 127 8.33 8.53 -10.55
CA LEU A 127 8.50 7.99 -11.89
C LEU A 127 9.02 9.02 -12.90
N LYS A 128 8.76 10.32 -12.72
CA LYS A 128 9.37 11.37 -13.57
C LYS A 128 10.86 11.54 -13.31
N THR A 129 11.30 11.34 -12.07
CA THR A 129 12.69 11.54 -11.68
C THR A 129 13.56 10.30 -11.91
N TYR A 130 13.01 9.10 -11.72
CA TYR A 130 13.77 7.84 -11.71
C TYR A 130 13.27 6.76 -12.68
N GLY A 131 12.15 7.00 -13.39
CA GLY A 131 11.52 6.05 -14.31
C GLY A 131 11.96 6.16 -15.77
#